data_AF-A0A812N5Q4-F1
#
_entry.id   AF-A0A812N5Q4-F1
#
_cell.length_a   1.000
_cell.length_b   1.000
_cell.length_c   1.000
_cell.angle_alpha   90.00
_cell.angle_beta   90.00
_cell.angle_gamma   90.00
#
_symmetry.space_group_name_H-M   'P 1'
#
loop_
_entity.id
_entity.type
_entity.pdbx_description
1 polymer ?
#
loop_
_entity_poly.entity_id
_entity_poly.type
_entity_poly.pdbx_seq_one_letter_code
_entity_poly.pdbx_strand_id
1 'polypeptide(L)'
;MPQQPEAQYLYELTAVPAGWSLATVIDAFLNLARYEPGYARLERALEALSHRLEELWASQPTEAEAWLQRCRESFATELADKEPRPEELKEALLRHGAAEYGKCGFYGWSFEAGLLRGAPSGSAAAREAGYLHLPQIRDRCRELAERLAEAESPETARKRQKLEEETSERRRLEAELQKPQEEECRDLRDRLATAEAEVSSKTVELQAAQIESAKCKERCDELAARATGAESAAAEMRQELGQLREEHGKCQERCQELANRLEAEASEHGKTKELLAKAESHAAEQQSEVQRLQQDASRGSQDGVQLATGSSKAVLQDRCEQLQQQLAEARGQLEVLWEERGMYKERLRHLAETNTQASYHHPSLHPRGPAAHDAAFGGEEPDLAEQLGYSLVNED
;
A
#
# COMPACT_ATOMS: atom_id res chain seq x y z
N MET A 1 38.48 -47.30 -13.53
CA MET A 1 38.34 -47.03 -12.09
C MET A 1 37.04 -47.67 -11.65
N PRO A 2 37.05 -48.67 -10.75
CA PRO A 2 35.83 -49.30 -10.30
C PRO A 2 35.02 -48.23 -9.55
N GLN A 3 33.76 -48.00 -9.96
CA GLN A 3 32.84 -47.19 -9.20
C GLN A 3 32.61 -47.91 -7.88
N GLN A 4 33.25 -47.43 -6.81
CA GLN A 4 32.80 -47.81 -5.48
C GLN A 4 31.32 -47.40 -5.40
N PRO A 5 30.43 -48.27 -4.89
CA PRO A 5 29.03 -47.91 -4.73
C PRO A 5 28.98 -46.69 -3.80
N GLU A 6 28.29 -45.63 -4.22
CA GLU A 6 28.25 -44.32 -3.54
C GLU A 6 27.95 -44.44 -2.04
N ALA A 7 27.16 -45.45 -1.65
CA ALA A 7 26.90 -45.79 -0.25
C ALA A 7 28.18 -46.06 0.55
N GLN A 8 29.15 -46.79 0.00
CA GLN A 8 30.40 -47.17 0.68
C GLN A 8 31.28 -45.94 0.95
N TYR A 9 31.22 -44.93 0.07
CA TYR A 9 31.91 -43.65 0.26
C TYR A 9 31.28 -42.85 1.41
N LEU A 10 29.95 -42.86 1.54
CA LEU A 10 29.24 -42.16 2.62
C LEU A 10 29.50 -42.75 4.01
N TYR A 11 29.72 -44.07 4.12
CA TYR A 11 30.05 -44.72 5.41
C TYR A 11 31.45 -44.40 5.94
N GLU A 12 32.36 -43.96 5.07
CA GLU A 12 33.74 -43.61 5.44
C GLU A 12 33.96 -42.10 5.56
N LEU A 13 32.88 -41.31 5.43
CA LEU A 13 32.94 -39.86 5.58
C LEU A 13 33.29 -39.49 7.02
N THR A 14 34.51 -38.98 7.20
CA THR A 14 34.98 -38.40 8.47
C THR A 14 34.93 -36.87 8.46
N ALA A 15 34.83 -36.27 7.26
CA ALA A 15 34.63 -34.85 7.05
C ALA A 15 33.86 -34.64 5.75
N VAL A 16 32.96 -33.66 5.72
CA VAL A 16 32.16 -33.32 4.54
C VAL A 16 32.94 -32.37 3.65
N PRO A 17 33.10 -32.64 2.35
CA PRO A 17 33.81 -31.74 1.45
C PRO A 17 33.17 -30.34 1.42
N ALA A 18 34.01 -29.29 1.53
CA ALA A 18 33.53 -27.91 1.59
C ALA A 18 32.74 -27.47 0.34
N GLY A 19 32.94 -28.15 -0.80
CA GLY A 19 32.25 -27.87 -2.06
C GLY A 19 30.86 -28.50 -2.20
N TRP A 20 30.35 -29.20 -1.18
CA TRP A 20 28.98 -29.73 -1.22
C TRP A 20 27.96 -28.62 -0.98
N SER A 21 26.94 -28.55 -1.83
CA SER A 21 25.79 -27.66 -1.63
C SER A 21 24.91 -28.17 -0.50
N LEU A 22 24.04 -27.30 0.03
CA LEU A 22 23.09 -27.67 1.08
C LEU A 22 22.23 -28.88 0.67
N ALA A 23 21.74 -28.89 -0.57
CA ALA A 23 21.00 -30.02 -1.12
C ALA A 23 21.79 -31.34 -1.10
N THR A 24 23.06 -31.33 -1.51
CA THR A 24 23.90 -32.54 -1.50
C THR A 24 24.15 -33.06 -0.09
N VAL A 25 24.36 -32.16 0.87
CA VAL A 25 24.55 -32.55 2.28
C VAL A 25 23.25 -33.15 2.85
N ILE A 26 22.10 -32.56 2.53
CA ILE A 26 20.78 -33.09 2.93
C ILE A 26 20.54 -34.48 2.33
N ASP A 27 20.78 -34.67 1.03
CA ASP A 27 20.59 -35.96 0.37
C ASP A 27 21.49 -37.05 0.98
N ALA A 28 22.76 -36.71 1.27
CA ALA A 28 23.69 -37.61 1.94
C ALA A 28 23.25 -37.95 3.37
N PHE A 29 22.75 -36.95 4.11
CA PHE A 29 22.22 -37.14 5.47
C PHE A 29 20.99 -38.05 5.45
N LEU A 30 20.04 -37.80 4.55
CA LEU A 30 18.83 -38.61 4.38
C LEU A 30 19.14 -40.04 3.94
N ASN A 31 20.17 -40.24 3.12
CA ASN A 31 20.60 -41.57 2.71
C ASN A 31 21.21 -42.34 3.89
N LEU A 32 22.05 -41.70 4.71
CA LEU A 32 22.62 -42.33 5.90
C LEU A 32 21.59 -42.57 7.01
N ALA A 33 20.62 -41.67 7.19
CA ALA A 33 19.56 -41.79 8.18
C ALA A 33 18.61 -42.99 7.94
N ARG A 34 18.67 -43.61 6.75
CA ARG A 34 17.91 -44.83 6.42
C ARG A 34 18.47 -46.10 7.05
N TYR A 35 19.71 -46.06 7.54
CA TYR A 35 20.39 -47.24 8.08
C TYR A 35 20.28 -47.34 9.60
N GLU A 36 20.23 -48.56 10.13
CA GLU A 36 20.03 -48.82 11.56
C GLU A 36 21.21 -48.30 12.41
N PRO A 37 20.94 -47.58 13.51
CA PRO A 37 21.97 -47.20 14.48
C PRO A 37 22.63 -48.47 15.06
N GLY A 38 23.95 -48.58 14.94
CA GLY A 38 24.68 -49.77 15.38
C GLY A 38 26.07 -49.91 14.76
N TYR A 39 26.33 -49.20 13.66
CA TYR A 39 27.66 -49.09 13.08
C TYR A 39 28.34 -47.80 13.54
N ALA A 40 29.40 -47.91 14.35
CA ALA A 40 30.18 -46.76 14.86
C ALA A 40 30.79 -45.86 13.76
N ARG A 41 30.76 -46.29 12.49
CA ARG A 41 31.14 -45.48 11.32
C ARG A 41 29.98 -44.63 10.81
N LEU A 42 28.75 -45.15 10.86
CA LEU A 42 27.53 -44.45 10.49
C LEU A 42 27.27 -43.26 11.41
N GLU A 43 27.41 -43.46 12.72
CA GLU A 43 27.25 -42.40 13.72
C GLU A 43 28.21 -41.23 13.47
N ARG A 44 29.48 -41.53 13.18
CA ARG A 44 30.49 -40.52 12.86
C ARG A 44 30.20 -39.78 11.55
N ALA A 45 29.72 -40.47 10.52
CA ALA A 45 29.35 -39.84 9.26
C ALA A 45 28.11 -38.93 9.41
N LEU A 46 27.11 -39.38 10.19
CA LEU A 46 25.94 -38.57 10.53
C LEU A 46 26.30 -37.33 11.37
N GLU A 47 27.24 -37.45 12.30
CA GLU A 47 27.75 -36.32 13.09
C GLU A 47 28.48 -35.30 12.21
N ALA A 48 29.36 -35.77 11.31
CA ALA A 48 30.05 -34.89 10.36
C ALA A 48 29.09 -34.15 9.41
N LEU A 49 28.05 -34.83 8.91
CA LEU A 49 27.00 -34.21 8.10
C LEU A 49 26.12 -33.26 8.93
N SER A 50 25.82 -33.59 10.19
CA SER A 50 25.05 -32.71 11.08
C SER A 50 25.77 -31.38 11.29
N HIS A 51 27.07 -31.41 11.62
CA HIS A 51 27.85 -30.19 11.76
C HIS A 51 27.94 -29.39 10.45
N ARG A 52 28.08 -30.07 9.31
CA ARG A 52 28.11 -29.36 8.03
C ARG A 52 26.75 -28.74 7.68
N LEU A 53 25.65 -29.41 8.02
CA LEU A 53 24.31 -28.84 7.88
C LEU A 53 24.18 -27.57 8.71
N GLU A 54 24.57 -27.58 9.98
CA GLU A 54 24.55 -26.42 10.87
C GLU A 54 25.35 -25.23 10.27
N GLU A 55 26.56 -25.48 9.76
CA GLU A 55 27.39 -24.46 9.11
C GLU A 55 26.75 -23.90 7.82
N LEU A 56 26.22 -24.76 6.95
CA LEU A 56 25.58 -24.35 5.71
C LEU A 56 24.28 -23.60 5.97
N TRP A 57 23.52 -24.00 6.99
CA TRP A 57 22.30 -23.33 7.41
C TRP A 57 22.57 -21.92 7.94
N ALA A 58 23.62 -21.77 8.76
CA ALA A 58 24.05 -20.48 9.28
C ALA A 58 24.59 -19.54 8.19
N SER A 59 25.25 -20.10 7.16
CA SER A 59 25.83 -19.32 6.07
C SER A 59 24.87 -19.04 4.91
N GLN A 60 23.80 -19.82 4.74
CA GLN A 60 22.86 -19.74 3.62
C GLN A 60 21.39 -19.84 4.08
N PRO A 61 20.92 -18.92 4.93
CA PRO A 61 19.59 -19.01 5.56
C PRO A 61 18.44 -19.05 4.54
N THR A 62 18.56 -18.34 3.41
CA THR A 62 17.51 -18.26 2.40
C THR A 62 17.29 -19.58 1.65
N GLU A 63 18.36 -20.32 1.34
CA GLU A 63 18.27 -21.63 0.68
C GLU A 63 17.74 -22.69 1.64
N ALA A 64 18.17 -22.62 2.89
CA ALA A 64 17.68 -23.41 4.01
C ALA A 64 16.16 -23.24 4.23
N GLU A 65 15.68 -22.00 4.26
CA GLU A 65 14.27 -21.69 4.43
C GLU A 65 13.42 -22.12 3.23
N ALA A 66 13.93 -21.97 2.01
CA ALA A 66 13.29 -22.49 0.81
C ALA A 66 13.16 -24.02 0.83
N TRP A 67 14.17 -24.73 1.33
CA TRP A 67 14.12 -26.18 1.49
C TRP A 67 13.11 -26.61 2.56
N LEU A 68 13.11 -25.95 3.73
CA LEU A 68 12.12 -26.17 4.78
C LEU A 68 10.70 -25.94 4.30
N GLN A 69 10.49 -24.88 3.52
CA GLN A 69 9.19 -24.55 2.94
C GLN A 69 8.72 -25.67 1.99
N ARG A 70 9.61 -26.19 1.15
CA ARG A 70 9.32 -27.33 0.27
C ARG A 70 8.99 -28.62 1.06
N CYS A 71 9.66 -28.84 2.18
CA CYS A 71 9.32 -29.94 3.09
C CYS A 71 7.96 -29.72 3.75
N ARG A 72 7.65 -28.53 4.27
CA ARG A 72 6.34 -28.21 4.83
C ARG A 72 5.22 -28.43 3.82
N GLU A 73 5.42 -28.02 2.58
CA GLU A 73 4.48 -28.28 1.48
C GLU A 73 4.32 -29.77 1.19
N SER A 74 5.38 -30.56 1.34
CA SER A 74 5.35 -32.01 1.17
C SER A 74 4.76 -32.77 2.39
N PHE A 75 4.77 -32.16 3.58
CA PHE A 75 4.35 -32.74 4.87
C PHE A 75 3.24 -31.94 5.55
N ALA A 76 2.39 -31.27 4.77
CA ALA A 76 1.47 -30.20 5.18
C ALA A 76 0.48 -30.53 6.31
N THR A 77 0.41 -31.77 6.79
CA THR A 77 -0.45 -32.17 7.90
C THR A 77 0.23 -32.21 9.27
N GLU A 78 1.56 -32.16 9.40
CA GLU A 78 2.25 -32.43 10.70
C GLU A 78 3.16 -31.32 11.25
N LEU A 79 3.54 -30.30 10.46
CA LEU A 79 4.57 -29.32 10.86
C LEU A 79 4.11 -27.85 10.83
N ALA A 80 2.81 -27.58 10.71
CA ALA A 80 2.29 -26.25 10.41
C ALA A 80 2.50 -25.18 11.49
N ASP A 81 2.72 -25.55 12.76
CA ASP A 81 2.57 -24.60 13.90
C ASP A 81 3.85 -24.34 14.71
N LYS A 82 5.06 -24.66 14.22
CA LYS A 82 6.31 -24.43 14.98
C LYS A 82 7.37 -23.66 14.20
N GLU A 83 7.94 -22.64 14.86
CA GLU A 83 9.13 -21.92 14.37
C GLU A 83 10.36 -22.84 14.35
N PRO A 84 11.15 -22.85 13.27
CA PRO A 84 12.17 -23.86 13.06
C PRO A 84 13.39 -23.60 13.94
N ARG A 85 13.65 -24.49 14.90
CA ARG A 85 14.95 -24.60 15.56
C ARG A 85 15.84 -25.61 14.82
N PRO A 86 17.18 -25.43 14.80
CA PRO A 86 18.12 -26.37 14.16
C PRO A 86 17.95 -27.84 14.62
N GLU A 87 17.58 -28.03 15.88
CA GLU A 87 17.35 -29.34 16.49
C GLU A 87 16.06 -30.00 15.98
N GLU A 88 15.01 -29.21 15.73
CA GLU A 88 13.74 -29.70 15.17
C GLU A 88 13.90 -30.07 13.69
N LEU A 89 14.81 -29.40 12.96
CA LEU A 89 15.17 -29.78 11.59
C LEU A 89 15.91 -31.12 11.54
N LYS A 90 16.87 -31.35 12.46
CA LYS A 90 17.54 -32.65 12.57
C LYS A 90 16.52 -33.75 12.84
N GLU A 91 15.57 -33.49 13.72
CA GLU A 91 14.47 -34.42 14.00
C GLU A 91 13.53 -34.59 12.79
N ALA A 92 13.20 -33.53 12.06
CA ALA A 92 12.39 -33.60 10.85
C ALA A 92 13.10 -34.38 9.72
N LEU A 93 14.42 -34.22 9.56
CA LEU A 93 15.23 -34.98 8.61
C LEU A 93 15.33 -36.45 8.98
N LEU A 94 15.49 -36.77 10.27
CA LEU A 94 15.46 -38.16 10.76
C LEU A 94 14.08 -38.79 10.52
N ARG A 95 13.00 -38.06 10.78
CA ARG A 95 11.62 -38.50 10.48
C ARG A 95 11.37 -38.66 8.99
N HIS A 96 11.92 -37.77 8.15
CA HIS A 96 11.82 -37.87 6.69
C HIS A 96 12.56 -39.11 6.16
N GLY A 97 13.79 -39.35 6.63
CA GLY A 97 14.55 -40.56 6.31
C GLY A 97 13.81 -41.84 6.72
N ALA A 98 13.23 -41.85 7.92
CA ALA A 98 12.43 -42.97 8.41
C ALA A 98 11.11 -43.17 7.62
N ALA A 99 10.42 -42.08 7.24
CA ALA A 99 9.17 -42.13 6.48
C ALA A 99 9.38 -42.60 5.02
N GLU A 100 10.49 -42.21 4.38
CA GLU A 100 10.89 -42.75 3.07
C GLU A 100 11.27 -44.23 3.17
N TYR A 101 11.94 -44.65 4.25
CA TYR A 101 12.27 -46.05 4.48
C TYR A 101 11.02 -46.92 4.69
N GLY A 102 9.99 -46.40 5.37
CA GLY A 102 8.69 -47.05 5.53
C GLY A 102 7.93 -47.34 4.22
N LYS A 103 8.29 -46.67 3.11
CA LYS A 103 7.75 -46.97 1.76
C LYS A 103 8.48 -48.12 1.06
N CYS A 104 9.71 -48.43 1.44
CA CYS A 104 10.38 -49.66 1.03
C CYS A 104 9.88 -50.79 1.94
N GLY A 105 8.87 -51.54 1.48
CA GLY A 105 8.18 -52.59 2.24
C GLY A 105 9.07 -53.80 2.63
N PHE A 106 10.07 -53.58 3.48
CA PHE A 106 10.95 -54.61 4.01
C PHE A 106 10.94 -54.55 5.54
N TYR A 107 10.14 -55.46 6.09
CA TYR A 107 9.94 -55.83 7.50
C TYR A 107 9.26 -54.79 8.40
N GLY A 108 8.10 -55.20 8.95
CA GLY A 108 7.34 -54.44 9.93
C GLY A 108 8.09 -54.31 11.25
N TRP A 109 8.54 -53.10 11.55
CA TRP A 109 9.09 -52.72 12.84
C TRP A 109 8.50 -51.35 13.22
N SER A 110 7.58 -51.35 14.18
CA SER A 110 7.06 -50.14 14.81
C SER A 110 8.08 -49.63 15.81
N PHE A 111 8.50 -48.39 15.67
CA PHE A 111 9.42 -47.70 16.58
C PHE A 111 8.67 -47.34 17.88
N GLU A 112 8.66 -48.26 18.86
CA GLU A 112 8.21 -47.95 20.21
C GLU A 112 9.34 -47.27 20.99
N ALA A 113 9.21 -45.95 21.20
CA ALA A 113 10.06 -45.13 22.05
C ALA A 113 9.84 -45.44 23.55
N GLY A 114 10.14 -46.67 23.96
CA GLY A 114 9.90 -47.19 25.30
C GLY A 114 11.08 -47.97 25.87
N LEU A 115 12.31 -47.51 25.66
CA LEU A 115 13.53 -48.24 26.02
C LEU A 115 14.13 -47.80 27.37
N LEU A 116 13.37 -47.92 28.46
CA LEU A 116 13.90 -47.94 29.84
C LEU A 116 13.00 -48.72 30.80
N ARG A 117 12.70 -49.98 30.48
CA ARG A 117 12.31 -50.94 31.53
C ARG A 117 12.94 -52.29 31.23
N GLY A 118 14.09 -52.53 31.87
CA GLY A 118 14.78 -53.81 31.83
C GLY A 118 13.87 -54.91 32.38
N ALA A 119 13.25 -55.66 31.47
CA ALA A 119 12.74 -56.98 31.80
C ALA A 119 13.96 -57.92 31.88
N PRO A 120 14.25 -58.53 33.04
CA PRO A 120 15.28 -59.55 33.10
C PRO A 120 14.75 -60.80 32.38
N SER A 121 15.17 -60.98 31.13
CA SER A 121 15.10 -62.24 30.41
C SER A 121 16.13 -63.22 31.01
N GLY A 122 15.79 -63.74 32.19
CA GLY A 122 16.61 -64.68 32.94
C GLY A 122 15.94 -66.05 33.04
N SER A 123 16.17 -66.90 32.04
CA SER A 123 15.83 -68.33 31.99
C SER A 123 16.65 -69.19 32.97
N ALA A 124 16.99 -68.66 34.15
CA ALA A 124 17.74 -69.35 35.20
C ALA A 124 16.81 -69.94 36.29
N ALA A 125 15.61 -69.38 36.49
CA ALA A 125 14.68 -69.87 37.53
C ALA A 125 14.01 -71.22 37.19
N ALA A 126 14.12 -71.71 35.94
CA ALA A 126 13.47 -72.94 35.50
C ALA A 126 14.32 -74.22 35.72
N ARG A 127 15.56 -74.12 36.21
CA ARG A 127 16.43 -75.30 36.42
C ARG A 127 16.67 -75.72 37.87
N GLU A 128 16.19 -74.97 38.86
CA GLU A 128 16.38 -75.33 40.28
C GLU A 128 15.13 -75.88 40.99
N ALA A 129 13.97 -75.94 40.32
CA ALA A 129 12.75 -76.52 40.90
C ALA A 129 12.72 -78.07 40.92
N GLY A 130 13.76 -78.75 40.45
CA GLY A 130 13.83 -80.22 40.38
C GLY A 130 14.36 -80.92 41.64
N TYR A 131 14.99 -80.21 42.57
CA TYR A 131 15.67 -80.82 43.73
C TYR A 131 14.88 -80.80 45.05
N LEU A 132 13.71 -80.15 45.10
CA LEU A 132 12.88 -80.04 46.30
C LEU A 132 11.73 -81.06 46.38
N HIS A 133 11.69 -82.07 45.50
CA HIS A 133 10.61 -83.06 45.42
C HIS A 133 10.91 -84.41 46.10
N LEU A 134 11.96 -84.50 46.91
CA LEU A 134 12.22 -85.67 47.76
C LEU A 134 11.54 -85.48 49.14
N PRO A 135 10.54 -86.31 49.50
CA PRO A 135 9.82 -86.20 50.77
C PRO A 135 10.75 -86.16 52.00
N GLN A 136 11.85 -86.91 51.93
CA GLN A 136 12.86 -87.03 53.00
C GLN A 136 13.61 -85.72 53.26
N ILE A 137 13.83 -84.88 52.24
CA ILE A 137 14.45 -83.56 52.41
C ILE A 137 13.43 -82.58 53.00
N ARG A 138 12.16 -82.67 52.57
CA ARG A 138 11.09 -81.83 53.11
C ARG A 138 10.84 -82.10 54.60
N ASP A 139 10.85 -83.37 55.00
CA ASP A 139 10.61 -83.77 56.38
C ASP A 139 11.80 -83.44 57.29
N ARG A 140 13.03 -83.60 56.80
CA ARG A 140 14.25 -83.22 57.55
C ARG A 140 14.41 -81.70 57.67
N CYS A 141 14.05 -80.93 56.64
CA CYS A 141 13.99 -79.46 56.73
C CYS A 141 12.89 -78.99 57.69
N ARG A 142 11.74 -79.68 57.73
CA ARG A 142 10.67 -79.41 58.70
C ARG A 142 11.13 -79.69 60.13
N GLU A 143 11.74 -80.83 60.37
CA GLU A 143 12.26 -81.22 61.70
C GLU A 143 13.36 -80.25 62.17
N LEU A 144 14.26 -79.83 61.27
CA LEU A 144 15.27 -78.81 61.60
C LEU A 144 14.65 -77.44 61.87
N ALA A 145 13.60 -77.06 61.15
CA ALA A 145 12.85 -75.82 61.40
C ALA A 145 12.10 -75.86 62.73
N GLU A 146 11.49 -77.01 63.09
CA GLU A 146 10.84 -77.24 64.38
C GLU A 146 11.84 -77.19 65.53
N ARG A 147 13.02 -77.82 65.39
CA ARG A 147 14.10 -77.76 66.39
C ARG A 147 14.72 -76.36 66.51
N LEU A 148 14.79 -75.60 65.42
CA LEU A 148 15.22 -74.20 65.45
C LEU A 148 14.18 -73.31 66.14
N ALA A 149 12.89 -73.59 65.96
CA ALA A 149 11.80 -72.90 66.65
C ALA A 149 11.78 -73.24 68.16
N GLU A 150 12.11 -74.48 68.55
CA GLU A 150 12.21 -74.89 69.96
C GLU A 150 13.49 -74.41 70.65
N ALA A 151 14.61 -74.35 69.93
CA ALA A 151 15.88 -73.81 70.42
C ALA A 151 15.88 -72.27 70.49
N GLU A 152 14.80 -71.64 70.03
CA GLU A 152 14.67 -70.22 70.09
C GLU A 152 14.42 -69.75 71.52
N SER A 153 15.42 -69.07 72.08
CA SER A 153 15.29 -68.48 73.40
C SER A 153 14.15 -67.46 73.46
N PRO A 154 13.45 -67.32 74.59
CA PRO A 154 12.43 -66.28 74.76
C PRO A 154 12.99 -64.85 74.56
N GLU A 155 14.30 -64.64 74.73
CA GLU A 155 14.95 -63.35 74.46
C GLU A 155 15.00 -63.03 72.96
N THR A 156 15.22 -64.04 72.13
CA THR A 156 15.39 -63.88 70.69
C THR A 156 14.03 -63.68 70.00
N ALA A 157 12.97 -64.32 70.51
CA ALA A 157 11.59 -64.01 70.13
C ALA A 157 11.20 -62.55 70.46
N ARG A 158 11.54 -62.06 71.67
CA ARG A 158 11.29 -60.66 72.07
C ARG A 158 12.04 -59.66 71.19
N LYS A 159 13.29 -59.95 70.81
CA LYS A 159 14.07 -59.09 69.89
C LYS A 159 13.43 -59.02 68.50
N ARG A 160 12.90 -60.13 67.98
CA ARG A 160 12.20 -60.14 66.68
C ARG A 160 10.89 -59.35 66.74
N GLN A 161 10.10 -59.52 67.80
CA GLN A 161 8.89 -58.71 67.99
C GLN A 161 9.22 -57.21 68.02
N LYS A 162 10.23 -56.81 68.80
CA LYS A 162 10.65 -55.40 68.87
C LYS A 162 11.11 -54.86 67.51
N LEU A 163 11.84 -55.66 66.72
CA LEU A 163 12.26 -55.27 65.37
C LEU A 163 11.06 -55.15 64.42
N GLU A 164 10.08 -56.03 64.53
CA GLU A 164 8.84 -55.97 63.75
C GLU A 164 8.01 -54.72 64.10
N GLU A 165 7.92 -54.39 65.39
CA GLU A 165 7.28 -53.16 65.86
C GLU A 165 8.04 -51.91 65.34
N GLU A 166 9.37 -51.84 65.49
CA GLU A 166 10.19 -50.73 65.01
C GLU A 166 10.13 -50.56 63.49
N THR A 167 10.17 -51.66 62.74
CA THR A 167 10.02 -51.61 61.27
C THR A 167 8.61 -51.18 60.84
N SER A 168 7.59 -51.55 61.61
CA SER A 168 6.21 -51.09 61.38
C SER A 168 6.05 -49.60 61.71
N GLU A 169 6.62 -49.13 62.82
CA GLU A 169 6.64 -47.70 63.18
C GLU A 169 7.41 -46.87 62.16
N ARG A 170 8.59 -47.34 61.72
CA ARG A 170 9.37 -46.68 60.66
C ARG A 170 8.57 -46.56 59.37
N ARG A 171 7.90 -47.64 58.93
CA ARG A 171 7.03 -47.59 57.73
C ARG A 171 5.88 -46.62 57.90
N ARG A 172 5.30 -46.54 59.10
CA ARG A 172 4.23 -45.58 59.39
C ARG A 172 4.75 -44.14 59.31
N LEU A 173 5.90 -43.84 59.92
CA LEU A 173 6.50 -42.50 59.87
C LEU A 173 6.94 -42.14 58.44
N GLU A 174 7.51 -43.07 57.68
CA GLU A 174 7.82 -42.87 56.26
C GLU A 174 6.56 -42.56 55.45
N ALA A 175 5.44 -43.27 55.69
CA ALA A 175 4.16 -42.98 55.05
C ALA A 175 3.56 -41.63 55.48
N GLU A 176 3.68 -41.26 56.76
CA GLU A 176 3.25 -39.95 57.28
C GLU A 176 4.10 -38.80 56.72
N LEU A 177 5.38 -39.02 56.40
CA LEU A 177 6.25 -38.03 55.72
C LEU A 177 6.02 -37.97 54.21
N GLN A 178 5.71 -39.09 53.55
CA GLN A 178 5.44 -39.12 52.12
C GLN A 178 4.14 -38.40 51.75
N LYS A 179 3.07 -38.52 52.55
CA LYS A 179 1.80 -37.84 52.30
C LYS A 179 1.88 -36.31 52.11
N PRO A 180 2.46 -35.53 53.05
CA PRO A 180 2.56 -34.09 52.89
C PRO A 180 3.47 -33.71 51.71
N GLN A 181 4.52 -34.49 51.44
CA GLN A 181 5.37 -34.27 50.28
C GLN A 181 4.62 -34.49 48.96
N GLU A 182 3.79 -35.54 48.86
CA GLU A 182 2.96 -35.79 47.69
C GLU A 182 1.89 -34.70 47.48
N GLU A 183 1.31 -34.18 48.57
CA GLU A 183 0.36 -33.06 48.53
C GLU A 183 1.03 -31.77 48.07
N GLU A 184 2.21 -31.43 48.61
CA GLU A 184 2.98 -30.26 48.18
C GLU A 184 3.43 -30.40 46.72
N CYS A 185 3.91 -31.57 46.29
CA CYS A 185 4.24 -31.82 44.89
C CYS A 185 3.02 -31.75 43.96
N ARG A 186 1.81 -32.00 44.47
CA ARG A 186 0.57 -31.81 43.70
C ARG A 186 0.22 -30.33 43.59
N ASP A 187 0.22 -29.60 44.70
CA ASP A 187 -0.02 -28.14 44.72
C ASP A 187 0.96 -27.39 43.81
N LEU A 188 2.25 -27.73 43.87
CA LEU A 188 3.27 -27.13 43.00
C LEU A 188 3.01 -27.43 41.51
N ARG A 189 2.55 -28.63 41.17
CA ARG A 189 2.19 -28.97 39.79
C ARG A 189 0.95 -28.21 39.32
N ASP A 190 -0.06 -28.07 40.18
CA ASP A 190 -1.29 -27.33 39.85
C ASP A 190 -1.01 -25.83 39.67
N ARG A 191 -0.13 -25.26 40.52
CA ARG A 191 0.34 -23.88 40.39
C ARG A 191 1.19 -23.67 39.14
N LEU A 192 2.05 -24.63 38.79
CA LEU A 192 2.84 -24.59 37.56
C LEU A 192 1.92 -24.63 36.34
N ALA A 193 0.95 -25.54 36.29
CA ALA A 193 -0.01 -25.64 35.20
C ALA A 193 -0.84 -24.35 35.04
N THR A 194 -1.22 -23.72 36.15
CA THR A 194 -1.92 -22.42 36.13
C THR A 194 -1.02 -21.32 35.57
N ALA A 195 0.24 -21.24 36.00
CA ALA A 195 1.20 -20.27 35.50
C ALA A 195 1.51 -20.47 34.01
N GLU A 196 1.64 -21.71 33.55
CA GLU A 196 1.83 -22.05 32.13
C GLU A 196 0.61 -21.62 31.28
N ALA A 197 -0.60 -21.84 31.77
CA ALA A 197 -1.82 -21.37 31.12
C ALA A 197 -1.88 -19.84 31.03
N GLU A 198 -1.50 -19.12 32.09
CA GLU A 198 -1.42 -17.65 32.07
C GLU A 198 -0.38 -17.12 31.09
N VAL A 199 0.80 -17.74 31.02
CA VAL A 199 1.86 -17.36 30.07
C VAL A 199 1.41 -17.62 28.63
N SER A 200 0.74 -18.75 28.38
CA SER A 200 0.15 -19.05 27.08
C SER A 200 -0.89 -18.00 26.68
N SER A 201 -1.81 -17.65 27.58
CA SER A 201 -2.82 -16.59 27.36
C SER A 201 -2.19 -15.24 27.04
N LYS A 202 -1.19 -14.81 27.84
CA LYS A 202 -0.47 -13.54 27.64
C LYS A 202 0.31 -13.50 26.33
N THR A 203 0.81 -14.65 25.86
CA THR A 203 1.52 -14.75 24.57
C THR A 203 0.55 -14.49 23.42
N VAL A 204 -0.65 -15.05 23.47
CA VAL A 204 -1.70 -14.80 22.46
C VAL A 204 -2.13 -13.33 22.47
N GLU A 205 -2.34 -12.73 23.65
CA GLU A 205 -2.67 -11.31 23.77
C GLU A 205 -1.57 -10.40 23.20
N LEU A 206 -0.29 -10.72 23.46
CA LEU A 206 0.84 -9.97 22.93
C LEU A 206 0.93 -10.06 21.41
N GLN A 207 0.70 -11.25 20.84
CA GLN A 207 0.63 -11.43 19.38
C GLN A 207 -0.52 -10.62 18.78
N ALA A 208 -1.71 -10.63 19.40
CA ALA A 208 -2.84 -9.83 18.95
C ALA A 208 -2.53 -8.32 19.00
N ALA A 209 -1.90 -7.84 20.07
CA ALA A 209 -1.48 -6.45 20.19
C ALA A 209 -0.41 -6.06 19.15
N GLN A 210 0.51 -6.97 18.81
CA GLN A 210 1.49 -6.75 17.74
C GLN A 210 0.82 -6.64 16.37
N ILE A 211 -0.16 -7.49 16.07
CA ILE A 211 -0.94 -7.44 14.82
C ILE A 211 -1.68 -6.10 14.72
N GLU A 212 -2.36 -5.66 15.79
CA GLU A 212 -3.06 -4.37 15.80
C GLU A 212 -2.09 -3.18 15.69
N SER A 213 -0.93 -3.25 16.33
CA SER A 213 0.13 -2.24 16.17
C SER A 213 0.64 -2.17 14.72
N ALA A 214 0.80 -3.30 14.04
CA ALA A 214 1.22 -3.35 12.65
C ALA A 214 0.15 -2.72 11.72
N LYS A 215 -1.12 -3.04 11.92
CA LYS A 215 -2.24 -2.41 11.20
C LYS A 215 -2.32 -0.90 11.45
N CYS A 216 -2.09 -0.47 12.69
CA CYS A 216 -2.08 0.95 13.03
C CYS A 216 -0.95 1.68 12.28
N LYS A 217 0.24 1.09 12.22
CA LYS A 217 1.36 1.63 11.44
C LYS A 217 1.04 1.75 9.95
N GLU A 218 0.47 0.71 9.34
CA GLU A 218 0.05 0.74 7.93
C GLU A 218 -0.94 1.88 7.64
N ARG A 219 -1.93 2.08 8.53
CA ARG A 219 -2.88 3.20 8.42
C ARG A 219 -2.21 4.56 8.55
N CYS A 220 -1.22 4.71 9.42
CA CYS A 220 -0.45 5.94 9.53
C CYS A 220 0.34 6.24 8.24
N ASP A 221 0.96 5.22 7.64
CA ASP A 221 1.70 5.35 6.39
C ASP A 221 0.77 5.71 5.22
N GLU A 222 -0.43 5.12 5.15
CA GLU A 222 -1.47 5.46 4.16
C GLU A 222 -1.95 6.92 4.32
N LEU A 223 -2.21 7.35 5.55
CA LEU A 223 -2.62 8.74 5.83
C LEU A 223 -1.51 9.73 5.48
N ALA A 224 -0.25 9.40 5.75
CA ALA A 224 0.89 10.22 5.36
C ALA A 224 0.98 10.36 3.84
N ALA A 225 0.83 9.26 3.08
CA ALA A 225 0.80 9.30 1.63
C ALA A 225 -0.36 10.17 1.10
N ARG A 226 -1.56 10.03 1.66
CA ARG A 226 -2.73 10.87 1.32
C ARG A 226 -2.49 12.34 1.61
N ALA A 227 -1.86 12.67 2.73
CA ALA A 227 -1.52 14.06 3.09
C ALA A 227 -0.55 14.66 2.06
N THR A 228 0.52 13.95 1.69
CA THR A 228 1.47 14.42 0.66
C THR A 228 0.83 14.59 -0.72
N GLY A 229 -0.11 13.71 -1.09
CA GLY A 229 -0.90 13.85 -2.31
C GLY A 229 -1.81 15.08 -2.28
N ALA A 230 -2.50 15.32 -1.16
CA ALA A 230 -3.36 16.49 -0.98
C ALA A 230 -2.56 17.81 -0.99
N GLU A 231 -1.38 17.83 -0.38
CA GLU A 231 -0.47 18.98 -0.40
C GLU A 231 0.02 19.30 -1.82
N SER A 232 0.34 18.27 -2.61
CA SER A 232 0.74 18.43 -4.01
C SER A 232 -0.40 18.99 -4.86
N ALA A 233 -1.61 18.44 -4.74
CA ALA A 233 -2.79 18.97 -5.43
C ALA A 233 -3.10 20.43 -5.02
N ALA A 234 -2.93 20.77 -3.74
CA ALA A 234 -3.10 22.15 -3.26
C ALA A 234 -2.02 23.11 -3.83
N ALA A 235 -0.79 22.63 -4.02
CA ALA A 235 0.26 23.42 -4.66
C ALA A 235 -0.05 23.70 -6.14
N GLU A 236 -0.55 22.70 -6.88
CA GLU A 236 -0.99 22.84 -8.28
C GLU A 236 -2.14 23.86 -8.39
N MET A 237 -3.20 23.72 -7.58
CA MET A 237 -4.30 24.70 -7.57
C MET A 237 -3.85 26.12 -7.25
N ARG A 238 -2.89 26.29 -6.33
CA ARG A 238 -2.32 27.62 -6.03
C ARG A 238 -1.56 28.19 -7.22
N GLN A 239 -0.85 27.36 -7.97
CA GLN A 239 -0.15 27.77 -9.19
C GLN A 239 -1.14 28.21 -10.27
N GLU A 240 -2.18 27.42 -10.52
CA GLU A 240 -3.25 27.76 -11.48
C GLU A 240 -3.96 29.06 -11.12
N LEU A 241 -4.31 29.26 -9.85
CA LEU A 241 -4.87 30.52 -9.36
C LEU A 241 -3.92 31.71 -9.56
N GLY A 242 -2.60 31.49 -9.42
CA GLY A 242 -1.58 32.49 -9.72
C GLY A 242 -1.59 32.88 -11.20
N GLN A 243 -1.64 31.90 -12.10
CA GLN A 243 -1.70 32.13 -13.54
C GLN A 243 -2.97 32.87 -13.95
N LEU A 244 -4.13 32.43 -13.46
CA LEU A 244 -5.42 33.09 -13.73
C LEU A 244 -5.43 34.56 -13.27
N ARG A 245 -4.80 34.88 -12.13
CA ARG A 245 -4.66 36.26 -11.66
C ARG A 245 -3.79 37.10 -12.60
N GLU A 246 -2.70 36.55 -13.11
CA GLU A 246 -1.84 37.23 -14.09
C GLU A 246 -2.58 37.49 -15.40
N GLU A 247 -3.30 36.50 -15.91
CA GLU A 247 -4.13 36.63 -17.12
C GLU A 247 -5.24 37.66 -16.94
N HIS A 248 -5.91 37.65 -15.79
CA HIS A 248 -6.89 38.68 -15.44
C HIS A 248 -6.26 40.08 -15.44
N GLY A 249 -5.07 40.24 -14.87
CA GLY A 249 -4.31 41.50 -14.90
C GLY A 249 -4.05 41.98 -16.34
N LYS A 250 -3.57 41.09 -17.22
CA LYS A 250 -3.35 41.39 -18.65
C LYS A 250 -4.64 41.74 -19.38
N CYS A 251 -5.73 41.05 -19.07
CA CYS A 251 -7.05 41.35 -19.65
C CYS A 251 -7.52 42.75 -19.23
N GLN A 252 -7.39 43.08 -17.95
CA GLN A 252 -7.73 44.38 -17.41
C GLN A 252 -6.92 45.51 -18.07
N GLU A 253 -5.62 45.33 -18.25
CA GLU A 253 -4.76 46.29 -18.96
C GLU A 253 -5.23 46.53 -20.40
N ARG A 254 -5.55 45.47 -21.14
CA ARG A 254 -6.09 45.57 -22.51
C ARG A 254 -7.43 46.29 -22.56
N CYS A 255 -8.32 46.01 -21.60
CA CYS A 255 -9.60 46.72 -21.48
C CYS A 255 -9.38 48.22 -21.24
N GLN A 256 -8.43 48.58 -20.38
CA GLN A 256 -8.09 49.98 -20.14
C GLN A 256 -7.48 50.64 -21.38
N GLU A 257 -6.59 49.94 -22.10
CA GLU A 257 -6.01 50.43 -23.35
C GLU A 257 -7.10 50.69 -24.40
N LEU A 258 -8.04 49.75 -24.59
CA LEU A 258 -9.17 49.91 -25.49
C LEU A 258 -10.07 51.07 -25.10
N ALA A 259 -10.35 51.23 -23.79
CA ALA A 259 -11.14 52.36 -23.29
C ALA A 259 -10.46 53.71 -23.62
N ASN A 260 -9.15 53.82 -23.37
CA ASN A 260 -8.38 55.02 -23.68
C ASN A 260 -8.37 55.32 -25.19
N ARG A 261 -8.27 54.29 -26.04
CA ARG A 261 -8.32 54.44 -27.51
C ARG A 261 -9.68 54.93 -27.99
N LEU A 262 -10.77 54.38 -27.45
CA LEU A 262 -12.12 54.81 -27.79
C LEU A 262 -12.39 56.26 -27.36
N GLU A 263 -11.88 56.67 -26.19
CA GLU A 263 -11.96 58.06 -25.73
C GLU A 263 -11.19 59.01 -26.66
N ALA A 264 -9.97 58.62 -27.06
CA ALA A 264 -9.17 59.39 -28.01
C ALA A 264 -9.86 59.51 -29.38
N GLU A 265 -10.39 58.40 -29.93
CA GLU A 265 -11.17 58.42 -31.18
C GLU A 265 -12.43 59.27 -31.06
N ALA A 266 -13.14 59.24 -29.92
CA ALA A 266 -14.31 60.08 -29.69
C ALA A 266 -13.95 61.58 -29.67
N SER A 267 -12.81 61.94 -29.08
CA SER A 267 -12.28 63.31 -29.10
C SER A 267 -11.92 63.76 -30.53
N GLU A 268 -11.23 62.93 -31.31
CA GLU A 268 -10.92 63.24 -32.72
C GLU A 268 -12.19 63.37 -33.58
N HIS A 269 -13.18 62.50 -33.38
CA HIS A 269 -14.48 62.60 -34.03
C HIS A 269 -15.24 63.88 -33.65
N GLY A 270 -15.07 64.35 -32.42
CA GLY A 270 -15.55 65.66 -31.98
C GLY A 270 -14.95 66.80 -32.80
N LYS A 271 -13.63 66.80 -32.99
CA LYS A 271 -12.90 67.80 -33.79
C LYS A 271 -13.32 67.78 -35.25
N THR A 272 -13.46 66.60 -35.86
CA THR A 272 -13.87 66.49 -37.27
C THR A 272 -15.30 66.96 -37.48
N LYS A 273 -16.22 66.66 -36.54
CA LYS A 273 -17.58 67.22 -36.55
C LYS A 273 -17.60 68.75 -36.47
N GLU A 274 -16.77 69.34 -35.63
CA GLU A 274 -16.67 70.80 -35.51
C GLU A 274 -16.16 71.44 -36.81
N LEU A 275 -15.12 70.85 -37.43
CA LEU A 275 -14.61 71.28 -38.73
C LEU A 275 -15.66 71.17 -39.83
N LEU A 276 -16.43 70.07 -39.85
CA LEU A 276 -17.53 69.88 -40.79
C LEU A 276 -18.60 70.96 -40.63
N ALA A 277 -19.03 71.24 -39.38
CA ALA A 277 -20.01 72.28 -39.11
C ALA A 277 -19.52 73.68 -39.56
N LYS A 278 -18.22 73.98 -39.40
CA LYS A 278 -17.61 75.22 -39.91
C LYS A 278 -17.66 75.28 -41.44
N ALA A 279 -17.32 74.19 -42.12
CA ALA A 279 -17.36 74.11 -43.58
C ALA A 279 -18.80 74.25 -44.12
N GLU A 280 -19.78 73.60 -43.49
CA GLU A 280 -21.19 73.72 -43.83
C GLU A 280 -21.72 75.15 -43.67
N SER A 281 -21.37 75.84 -42.57
CA SER A 281 -21.73 77.25 -42.36
C SER A 281 -21.13 78.16 -43.43
N HIS A 282 -19.86 77.98 -43.78
CA HIS A 282 -19.21 78.76 -44.84
C HIS A 282 -19.85 78.50 -46.21
N ALA A 283 -20.18 77.25 -46.53
CA ALA A 283 -20.88 76.90 -47.76
C ALA A 283 -22.27 77.58 -47.84
N ALA A 284 -23.02 77.62 -46.73
CA ALA A 284 -24.30 78.31 -46.65
C ALA A 284 -24.15 79.84 -46.85
N GLU A 285 -23.12 80.46 -46.27
CA GLU A 285 -22.80 81.88 -46.44
C GLU A 285 -22.48 82.20 -47.91
N GLN A 286 -21.59 81.44 -48.54
CA GLN A 286 -21.25 81.55 -49.96
C GLN A 286 -22.50 81.40 -50.85
N GLN A 287 -23.37 80.44 -50.55
CA GLN A 287 -24.62 80.23 -51.31
C GLN A 287 -25.56 81.44 -51.20
N SER A 288 -25.66 82.05 -50.01
CA SER A 288 -26.46 83.26 -49.81
C SER A 288 -25.88 84.47 -50.55
N GLU A 289 -24.56 84.60 -50.61
CA GLU A 289 -23.88 85.67 -51.35
C GLU A 289 -24.04 85.50 -52.87
N VAL A 290 -23.94 84.27 -53.39
CA VAL A 290 -24.22 83.97 -54.80
C VAL A 290 -25.67 84.34 -55.14
N GLN A 291 -26.65 84.01 -54.29
CA GLN A 291 -28.04 84.43 -54.50
C GLN A 291 -28.20 85.96 -54.51
N ARG A 292 -27.54 86.67 -53.60
CA ARG A 292 -27.55 88.15 -53.56
C ARG A 292 -26.98 88.72 -54.86
N LEU A 293 -25.82 88.25 -55.29
CA LEU A 293 -25.19 88.69 -56.54
C LEU A 293 -26.06 88.38 -57.77
N GLN A 294 -26.75 87.24 -57.81
CA GLN A 294 -27.70 86.91 -58.87
C GLN A 294 -28.92 87.83 -58.88
N GLN A 295 -29.44 88.22 -57.71
CA GLN A 295 -30.54 89.19 -57.58
C GLN A 295 -30.09 90.59 -58.01
N ASP A 296 -28.90 91.02 -57.60
CA ASP A 296 -28.31 92.31 -57.99
C ASP A 296 -28.05 92.39 -59.49
N ALA A 297 -27.53 91.32 -60.10
CA ALA A 297 -27.34 91.22 -61.55
C ALA A 297 -28.68 91.26 -62.33
N SER A 298 -29.72 90.66 -61.75
CA SER A 298 -31.07 90.67 -62.31
C SER A 298 -31.73 92.05 -62.20
N ARG A 299 -31.50 92.80 -61.11
CA ARG A 299 -31.93 94.21 -60.95
C ARG A 299 -31.16 95.17 -61.87
N GLY A 300 -29.85 95.01 -62.01
CA GLY A 300 -29.02 95.80 -62.90
C GLY A 300 -29.33 95.62 -64.40
N SER A 301 -30.06 94.56 -64.76
CA SER A 301 -30.52 94.34 -66.14
C SER A 301 -31.85 95.05 -66.47
N GLN A 302 -32.51 95.71 -65.51
CA GLN A 302 -33.75 96.44 -65.74
C GLN A 302 -33.60 97.97 -65.75
N ASP A 303 -32.51 98.54 -65.23
CA ASP A 303 -32.25 99.98 -65.26
C ASP A 303 -30.87 100.27 -65.88
N GLY A 304 -30.88 100.69 -67.15
CA GLY A 304 -29.79 101.49 -67.71
C GLY A 304 -28.90 100.82 -68.77
N VAL A 305 -29.21 101.14 -70.03
CA VAL A 305 -28.24 101.43 -71.10
C VAL A 305 -27.48 100.23 -71.70
N GLN A 306 -28.00 99.80 -72.85
CA GLN A 306 -27.22 99.33 -73.99
C GLN A 306 -26.06 100.30 -74.26
N LEU A 307 -24.81 99.93 -73.92
CA LEU A 307 -23.54 100.35 -74.57
C LEU A 307 -22.31 99.98 -73.70
N ALA A 308 -22.14 98.70 -73.35
CA ALA A 308 -20.84 98.08 -72.97
C ALA A 308 -20.97 96.56 -72.73
N THR A 309 -21.94 95.89 -73.38
CA THR A 309 -22.40 94.54 -73.05
C THR A 309 -21.46 93.40 -73.46
N GLY A 310 -20.34 93.68 -74.14
CA GLY A 310 -19.36 92.67 -74.52
C GLY A 310 -18.36 92.32 -73.41
N SER A 311 -17.84 93.31 -72.71
CA SER A 311 -16.73 93.12 -71.75
C SER A 311 -17.19 92.62 -70.38
N SER A 312 -18.26 93.17 -69.81
CA SER A 312 -18.80 92.69 -68.52
C SER A 312 -19.45 91.30 -68.62
N LYS A 313 -20.04 90.95 -69.78
CA LYS A 313 -20.59 89.61 -69.99
C LYS A 313 -19.47 88.57 -70.03
N ALA A 314 -18.34 88.86 -70.67
CA ALA A 314 -17.20 87.96 -70.68
C ALA A 314 -16.61 87.75 -69.28
N VAL A 315 -16.47 88.81 -68.47
CA VAL A 315 -15.96 88.70 -67.10
C VAL A 315 -16.92 87.92 -66.19
N LEU A 316 -18.24 88.14 -66.31
CA LEU A 316 -19.23 87.37 -65.55
C LEU A 316 -19.34 85.91 -66.02
N GLN A 317 -19.17 85.66 -67.32
CA GLN A 317 -19.13 84.31 -67.88
C GLN A 317 -17.90 83.54 -67.37
N ASP A 318 -16.72 84.16 -67.42
CA ASP A 318 -15.46 83.60 -66.91
C ASP A 318 -15.55 83.32 -65.40
N ARG A 319 -16.16 84.24 -64.63
CA ARG A 319 -16.44 84.04 -63.20
C ARG A 319 -17.41 82.87 -62.94
N CYS A 320 -18.44 82.71 -63.78
CA CYS A 320 -19.38 81.59 -63.68
C CYS A 320 -18.70 80.25 -64.02
N GLU A 321 -17.85 80.21 -65.04
CA GLU A 321 -17.07 79.03 -65.40
C GLU A 321 -16.09 78.67 -64.28
N GLN A 322 -15.43 79.66 -63.68
CA GLN A 322 -14.55 79.47 -62.54
C GLN A 322 -15.29 78.93 -61.30
N LEU A 323 -16.48 79.45 -61.00
CA LEU A 323 -17.32 78.94 -59.91
C LEU A 323 -17.84 77.53 -60.19
N GLN A 324 -18.18 77.21 -61.45
CA GLN A 324 -18.55 75.85 -61.85
C GLN A 324 -17.38 74.89 -61.71
N GLN A 325 -16.17 75.30 -62.07
CA GLN A 325 -14.94 74.54 -61.89
C GLN A 325 -14.70 74.24 -60.40
N GLN A 326 -14.81 75.26 -59.53
CA GLN A 326 -14.65 75.10 -58.07
C GLN A 326 -15.73 74.20 -57.46
N LEU A 327 -16.98 74.29 -57.95
CA LEU A 327 -18.06 73.39 -57.53
C LEU A 327 -17.82 71.95 -57.98
N ALA A 328 -17.29 71.74 -59.17
CA ALA A 328 -16.93 70.40 -59.66
C ALA A 328 -15.79 69.81 -58.83
N GLU A 329 -14.78 70.62 -58.50
CA GLU A 329 -13.64 70.21 -57.69
C GLU A 329 -14.05 69.87 -56.24
N ALA A 330 -14.90 70.71 -55.63
CA ALA A 330 -15.47 70.45 -54.30
C ALA A 330 -16.37 69.20 -54.27
N ARG A 331 -17.14 68.94 -55.35
CA ARG A 331 -17.92 67.70 -55.49
C ARG A 331 -17.02 66.47 -55.58
N GLY A 332 -15.93 66.55 -56.34
CA GLY A 332 -14.94 65.47 -56.41
C GLY A 332 -14.29 65.19 -55.05
N GLN A 333 -13.94 66.22 -54.28
CA GLN A 333 -13.40 66.07 -52.93
C GLN A 333 -14.41 65.42 -51.96
N LEU A 334 -15.68 65.80 -52.05
CA LEU A 334 -16.74 65.12 -51.30
C LEU A 334 -16.80 63.65 -51.67
N GLU A 335 -16.81 63.32 -52.96
CA GLU A 335 -16.91 61.92 -53.43
C GLU A 335 -15.79 61.03 -52.87
N VAL A 336 -14.56 61.53 -52.80
CA VAL A 336 -13.42 60.85 -52.13
C VAL A 336 -13.71 60.60 -50.64
N LEU A 337 -14.21 61.59 -49.91
CA LEU A 337 -14.57 61.43 -48.50
C LEU A 337 -15.70 60.42 -48.28
N TRP A 338 -16.64 60.30 -49.24
CA TRP A 338 -17.70 59.29 -49.19
C TRP A 338 -17.17 57.87 -49.42
N GLU A 339 -16.22 57.70 -50.34
CA GLU A 339 -15.51 56.43 -50.54
C GLU A 339 -14.69 56.04 -49.31
N GLU A 340 -13.93 56.99 -48.73
CA GLU A 340 -13.20 56.77 -47.48
C GLU A 340 -14.14 56.36 -46.34
N ARG A 341 -15.29 57.04 -46.18
CA ARG A 341 -16.31 56.67 -45.19
C ARG A 341 -16.85 55.25 -45.44
N GLY A 342 -17.00 54.85 -46.69
CA GLY A 342 -17.36 53.48 -47.07
C GLY A 342 -16.31 52.47 -46.63
N MET A 343 -15.03 52.75 -46.91
CA MET A 343 -13.89 51.93 -46.51
C MET A 343 -13.77 51.77 -44.99
N TYR A 344 -14.00 52.84 -44.21
CA TYR A 344 -14.02 52.77 -42.75
C TYR A 344 -15.17 51.90 -42.22
N LYS A 345 -16.36 51.96 -42.84
CA LYS A 345 -17.47 51.06 -42.49
C LYS A 345 -17.14 49.59 -42.79
N GLU A 346 -16.45 49.31 -43.89
CA GLU A 346 -16.02 47.95 -44.25
C GLU A 346 -15.00 47.42 -43.23
N ARG A 347 -14.02 48.24 -42.83
CA ARG A 347 -13.03 47.90 -41.79
C ARG A 347 -13.67 47.62 -40.44
N LEU A 348 -14.67 48.40 -40.03
CA LEU A 348 -15.44 48.17 -38.80
C LEU A 348 -16.20 46.84 -38.85
N ARG A 349 -16.75 46.47 -40.02
CA ARG A 349 -17.43 45.18 -40.21
C ARG A 349 -16.45 44.01 -40.05
N HIS A 350 -15.29 44.11 -40.68
CA HIS A 350 -14.21 43.11 -40.53
C HIS A 350 -13.70 42.98 -39.09
N LEU A 351 -13.54 44.10 -38.37
CA LEU A 351 -13.17 44.08 -36.95
C LEU A 351 -14.25 43.40 -36.08
N ALA A 352 -15.54 43.63 -36.36
CA ALA A 352 -16.62 42.95 -35.65
C ALA A 352 -16.65 41.44 -35.93
N GLU A 353 -16.43 41.02 -37.17
CA GLU A 353 -16.35 39.60 -37.57
C GLU A 353 -15.16 38.88 -36.95
N THR A 354 -13.98 39.52 -36.93
CA THR A 354 -12.78 38.94 -36.31
C THR A 354 -12.90 38.86 -34.79
N ASN A 355 -13.52 39.85 -34.14
CA ASN A 355 -13.76 39.82 -32.69
C ASN A 355 -14.79 38.75 -32.30
N THR A 356 -15.84 38.56 -33.11
CA THR A 356 -16.80 37.45 -32.89
C THR A 356 -16.15 36.08 -33.12
N GLN A 357 -15.34 35.90 -34.17
CA GLN A 357 -14.60 34.65 -34.37
C GLN A 357 -13.60 34.37 -33.23
N ALA A 358 -12.90 35.39 -32.73
CA ALA A 358 -12.02 35.23 -31.56
C ALA A 358 -12.81 34.80 -30.30
N SER A 359 -14.05 35.27 -30.14
CA SER A 359 -14.94 34.83 -29.06
C SER A 359 -15.43 33.38 -29.20
N TYR A 360 -15.55 32.84 -30.41
CA TYR A 360 -15.94 31.43 -30.65
C TYR A 360 -14.75 30.45 -30.62
N HIS A 361 -13.51 30.95 -30.67
CA HIS A 361 -12.30 30.12 -30.67
C HIS A 361 -11.61 30.01 -29.31
N HIS A 362 -12.20 30.50 -28.22
CA HIS A 362 -11.82 29.97 -26.91
C HIS A 362 -12.36 28.54 -26.80
N PRO A 363 -11.50 27.51 -26.75
CA PRO A 363 -11.96 26.17 -26.46
C PRO A 363 -12.53 26.26 -25.05
N SER A 364 -13.84 26.05 -24.93
CA SER A 364 -14.44 25.70 -23.65
C SER A 364 -13.81 24.38 -23.22
N LEU A 365 -12.67 24.48 -22.54
CA LEU A 365 -12.09 23.43 -21.73
C LEU A 365 -13.00 23.28 -20.52
N HIS A 366 -14.18 22.70 -20.74
CA HIS A 366 -14.82 21.93 -19.70
C HIS A 366 -14.05 20.61 -19.58
N PRO A 367 -13.38 20.35 -18.45
CA PRO A 367 -12.98 18.99 -18.14
C PRO A 367 -14.28 18.20 -17.96
N ARG A 368 -14.52 17.30 -18.90
CA ARG A 368 -15.51 16.23 -18.80
C ARG A 368 -15.13 15.37 -17.60
N GLY A 369 -15.70 15.67 -16.44
CA GLY A 369 -15.59 14.83 -15.26
C GLY A 369 -16.13 13.43 -15.57
N PRO A 370 -15.47 12.37 -15.07
CA PRO A 370 -15.89 10.99 -15.35
C PRO A 370 -17.27 10.73 -14.75
N ALA A 371 -18.11 10.09 -15.55
CA ALA A 371 -19.40 9.58 -15.12
C ALA A 371 -19.21 8.64 -13.92
N ALA A 372 -19.78 9.01 -12.77
CA ALA A 372 -19.94 8.11 -11.66
C ALA A 372 -21.04 7.10 -12.02
N HIS A 373 -20.62 5.86 -12.23
CA HIS A 373 -21.48 4.70 -12.24
C HIS A 373 -22.21 4.58 -10.90
N ASP A 374 -23.50 4.27 -11.00
CA ASP A 374 -24.32 3.46 -10.08
C ASP A 374 -23.84 3.36 -8.62
N ALA A 375 -24.44 4.20 -7.77
CA ALA A 375 -24.70 3.83 -6.39
C ALA A 375 -26.13 4.23 -6.04
N ALA A 376 -27.03 3.25 -6.13
CA ALA A 376 -28.32 3.29 -5.49
C ALA A 376 -28.11 3.41 -3.97
N PHE A 377 -28.24 4.62 -3.45
CA PHE A 377 -28.46 4.87 -2.03
C PHE A 377 -29.61 5.85 -1.89
N GLY A 378 -30.74 5.32 -1.42
CA GLY A 378 -31.79 6.14 -0.84
C GLY A 378 -31.20 6.86 0.38
N GLY A 379 -31.26 8.18 0.36
CA GLY A 379 -30.81 9.03 1.44
C GLY A 379 -31.71 10.24 1.47
N GLU A 380 -32.46 10.35 2.57
CA GLU A 380 -33.23 11.52 2.97
C GLU A 380 -32.43 12.79 2.75
N GLU A 381 -33.06 13.75 2.07
CA GLU A 381 -32.54 15.11 1.90
C GLU A 381 -32.47 15.74 3.30
N PRO A 382 -31.30 16.08 3.85
CA PRO A 382 -31.23 16.78 5.12
C PRO A 382 -31.81 18.18 4.94
N ASP A 383 -32.82 18.49 5.75
CA ASP A 383 -33.49 19.78 5.78
C ASP A 383 -32.47 20.89 6.09
N LEU A 384 -32.19 21.72 5.09
CA LEU A 384 -31.27 22.85 5.15
C LEU A 384 -31.65 23.88 6.23
N ALA A 385 -32.90 23.83 6.74
CA ALA A 385 -33.34 24.68 7.84
C ALA A 385 -32.66 24.35 9.18
N GLU A 386 -32.31 23.08 9.44
CA GLU A 386 -31.65 22.67 10.69
C GLU A 386 -30.15 23.03 10.71
N GLN A 387 -29.46 22.98 9.56
CA GLN A 387 -28.04 23.33 9.48
C GLN A 387 -27.75 24.83 9.60
N LEU A 388 -28.74 25.68 9.30
CA LEU A 388 -28.59 27.14 9.36
C LEU A 388 -29.05 27.76 10.69
N GLY A 389 -29.46 26.96 11.68
CA GLY A 389 -29.69 27.43 13.05
C GLY A 389 -30.86 28.41 13.21
N TYR A 390 -31.80 28.45 12.27
CA TYR A 390 -33.01 29.26 12.40
C TYR A 390 -34.07 28.51 13.22
N SER A 391 -33.93 28.50 14.55
CA SER A 391 -35.05 28.14 15.41
C SER A 391 -36.09 29.26 15.35
N LEU A 392 -37.22 29.01 14.69
CA LEU A 392 -38.41 29.84 14.84
C LEU A 392 -38.84 29.81 16.30
N VAL A 393 -38.52 30.87 17.03
CA VAL A 393 -39.12 31.19 18.32
C VAL A 393 -40.55 31.64 18.02
N ASN A 394 -41.51 30.75 18.23
CA ASN A 394 -42.91 31.16 18.36
C ASN A 394 -43.06 31.80 19.74
N GLU A 395 -43.37 33.09 19.77
CA GLU A 395 -43.88 33.77 20.96
C GLU A 395 -45.36 33.42 21.13
N ASP A 396 -45.68 32.70 22.21
CA ASP A 396 -47.01 32.64 22.82
C ASP A 396 -46.91 33.12 24.29
#